data_AF-A0A3D1N5C0-F1
#
_entry.id   AF-A0A3D1N5C0-F1
#
_cell.length_a   1.000
_cell.length_b   1.000
_cell.length_c   1.000
_cell.angle_alpha   90.00
_cell.angle_beta   90.00
_cell.angle_gamma   90.00
#
_symmetry.space_group_name_H-M   'P 1'
#
loop_
_entity.id
_entity.type
_entity.pdbx_description
1 polymer ?
#
loop_
_entity_poly.entity_id
_entity_poly.type
_entity_poly.pdbx_seq_one_letter_code
_entity_poly.pdbx_strand_id
1 'polypeptide(L)'
;MENIKGWAIDLKVVYGDSWEDREKFHLLEDLWESPDGKTAGLLYAIAEAGISKEFGRLAVFRNKKDPELVRNFPWLECWYLYDSAVQFGKDGFLFVHRFKFGRNVLGIKLCALNLDLGCYARIDCFPDKSYHVRHLRGREYEFMLRGEDTPAATVIDMNSLSWKPFKSVLQAWLAAFLLRLRRMF
;
A
#
# COMPACT_ATOMS: atom_id res chain seq x y z
N MET A 1 5.32 -20.13 10.16
CA MET A 1 5.99 -19.32 9.12
C MET A 1 5.64 -19.92 7.78
N GLU A 2 5.30 -19.07 6.83
CA GLU A 2 4.91 -19.44 5.47
C GLU A 2 5.97 -18.94 4.49
N ASN A 3 6.29 -19.73 3.47
CA ASN A 3 7.27 -19.32 2.46
C ASN A 3 6.54 -18.72 1.26
N ILE A 4 6.61 -17.41 1.11
CA ILE A 4 5.99 -16.67 0.01
C ILE A 4 7.11 -16.09 -0.87
N LYS A 5 7.27 -16.58 -2.10
CA LYS A 5 8.31 -16.16 -3.06
C LYS A 5 9.73 -16.11 -2.43
N GLY A 6 10.05 -17.06 -1.55
CA GLY A 6 11.36 -17.16 -0.89
C GLY A 6 11.49 -16.29 0.37
N TRP A 7 10.41 -15.68 0.86
CA TRP A 7 10.36 -14.97 2.14
C TRP A 7 9.65 -15.84 3.19
N ALA A 8 10.35 -16.17 4.28
CA ALA A 8 9.78 -16.91 5.40
C ALA A 8 9.03 -15.96 6.35
N ILE A 9 7.78 -15.67 6.05
CA ILE A 9 6.97 -14.66 6.76
C ILE A 9 6.12 -15.33 7.85
N ASP A 10 6.09 -14.74 9.05
CA ASP A 10 5.08 -15.08 10.04
C ASP A 10 3.77 -14.31 9.80
N LEU A 11 2.86 -14.94 9.04
CA LEU A 11 1.57 -14.35 8.70
C LEU A 11 0.67 -14.14 9.94
N LYS A 12 0.88 -14.85 11.06
CA LYS A 12 0.11 -14.59 12.29
C LYS A 12 0.30 -13.16 12.77
N VAL A 13 1.51 -12.61 12.64
CA VAL A 13 1.82 -11.22 13.01
C VAL A 13 1.12 -10.22 12.08
N VAL A 14 0.86 -10.62 10.82
CA VAL A 14 0.20 -9.76 9.81
C VAL A 14 -1.31 -9.72 10.01
N TYR A 15 -1.91 -10.89 10.20
CA TYR A 15 -3.36 -11.04 10.36
C TYR A 15 -3.83 -10.72 11.78
N GLY A 16 -2.98 -10.89 12.78
CA GLY A 16 -3.33 -10.68 14.18
C GLY A 16 -4.54 -11.55 14.58
N ASP A 17 -5.53 -10.92 15.19
CA ASP A 17 -6.76 -11.58 15.65
C ASP A 17 -7.58 -12.21 14.51
N SER A 18 -7.37 -11.78 13.26
CA SER A 18 -8.04 -12.35 12.08
C SER A 18 -7.32 -13.59 11.51
N TRP A 19 -6.33 -14.15 12.21
CA TRP A 19 -5.58 -15.31 11.73
C TRP A 19 -6.46 -16.55 11.51
N GLU A 20 -7.37 -16.84 12.43
CA GLU A 20 -8.27 -18.00 12.36
C GLU A 20 -9.24 -17.93 11.18
N ASP A 21 -9.47 -16.71 10.69
CA ASP A 21 -10.35 -16.44 9.58
C ASP A 21 -9.64 -16.58 8.22
N ARG A 22 -8.29 -16.65 8.19
CA ARG A 22 -7.51 -16.76 6.96
C ARG A 22 -7.96 -17.91 6.05
N GLU A 23 -8.19 -19.09 6.63
CA GLU A 23 -8.58 -20.29 5.88
C GLU A 23 -9.98 -20.17 5.27
N LYS A 24 -10.91 -19.49 5.95
CA LYS A 24 -12.30 -19.34 5.50
C LYS A 24 -12.42 -18.47 4.26
N PHE A 25 -11.41 -17.63 4.01
CA PHE A 25 -11.52 -16.52 3.10
C PHE A 25 -10.66 -16.64 1.84
N HIS A 26 -9.97 -17.77 1.66
CA HIS A 26 -9.09 -18.04 0.50
C HIS A 26 -8.23 -16.82 0.14
N LEU A 27 -7.60 -16.24 1.16
CA LEU A 27 -6.97 -14.93 1.05
C LEU A 27 -5.82 -14.98 0.06
N LEU A 28 -5.85 -14.08 -0.92
CA LEU A 28 -4.77 -13.94 -1.89
C LEU A 28 -3.64 -13.17 -1.22
N GLU A 29 -2.52 -13.84 -1.01
CA GLU A 29 -1.25 -13.23 -0.65
C GLU A 29 -0.43 -13.03 -1.92
N ASP A 30 -0.11 -11.78 -2.25
CA ASP A 30 0.86 -11.47 -3.27
C ASP A 30 1.99 -10.63 -2.68
N LEU A 31 3.20 -10.92 -3.12
CA LEU A 31 4.42 -10.35 -2.58
C LEU A 31 5.19 -9.66 -3.72
N TRP A 32 5.48 -8.38 -3.51
CA TRP A 32 6.35 -7.59 -4.38
C TRP A 32 7.68 -7.38 -3.67
N GLU A 33 8.74 -7.79 -4.33
CA GLU A 33 10.10 -7.64 -3.83
C GLU A 33 10.74 -6.39 -4.44
N SER A 34 11.46 -5.64 -3.62
CA SER A 34 12.31 -4.54 -4.09
C SER A 34 13.43 -5.05 -4.99
N PRO A 35 13.94 -4.23 -5.95
CA PRO A 35 15.00 -4.66 -6.87
C PRO A 35 16.29 -5.16 -6.20
N ASP A 36 16.59 -4.70 -4.99
CA ASP A 36 17.78 -5.13 -4.23
C ASP A 36 17.53 -6.39 -3.36
N GLY A 37 16.30 -6.90 -3.35
CA GLY A 37 15.89 -8.08 -2.59
C GLY A 37 15.85 -7.89 -1.07
N LYS A 38 15.99 -6.66 -0.56
CA LYS A 38 16.09 -6.41 0.89
C LYS A 38 14.76 -6.05 1.54
N THR A 39 13.82 -5.56 0.77
CA THR A 39 12.48 -5.17 1.23
C THR A 39 11.42 -5.89 0.41
N ALA A 40 10.32 -6.27 1.05
CA ALA A 40 9.15 -6.81 0.36
C ALA A 40 7.85 -6.22 0.90
N GLY A 41 6.89 -5.99 0.00
CA GLY A 41 5.54 -5.58 0.31
C GLY A 41 4.63 -6.77 0.10
N LEU A 42 3.93 -7.18 1.15
CA LEU A 42 2.91 -8.22 1.12
C LEU A 42 1.53 -7.56 1.05
N LEU A 43 0.82 -7.76 -0.05
CA LEU A 43 -0.60 -7.46 -0.10
C LEU A 43 -1.37 -8.69 0.33
N TYR A 44 -2.16 -8.55 1.39
CA TYR A 44 -2.90 -9.65 2.02
C TYR A 44 -4.37 -9.29 2.24
N ALA A 45 -5.28 -10.19 1.88
CA ALA A 45 -6.69 -9.86 1.81
C ALA A 45 -7.31 -9.79 3.21
N ILE A 46 -8.40 -9.05 3.36
CA ILE A 46 -9.22 -9.07 4.59
C ILE A 46 -10.67 -9.28 4.20
N ALA A 47 -11.32 -10.23 4.85
CA ALA A 47 -12.60 -10.73 4.34
C ALA A 47 -13.79 -10.52 5.28
N GLU A 48 -13.66 -9.57 6.22
CA GLU A 48 -14.84 -8.93 6.83
C GLU A 48 -15.60 -8.01 5.86
N ALA A 49 -15.08 -7.72 4.67
CA ALA A 49 -15.81 -6.98 3.66
C ALA A 49 -16.53 -7.97 2.72
N GLY A 50 -17.67 -8.50 3.16
CA GLY A 50 -18.51 -9.47 2.42
C GLY A 50 -19.09 -9.01 1.07
N ILE A 51 -18.44 -8.12 0.30
CA ILE A 51 -18.94 -7.63 -1.00
C ILE A 51 -17.85 -7.47 -2.09
N SER A 52 -16.54 -7.46 -1.79
CA SER A 52 -15.52 -7.40 -2.88
C SER A 52 -14.22 -8.12 -2.52
N LYS A 53 -13.88 -9.14 -3.34
CA LYS A 53 -12.60 -9.88 -3.32
C LYS A 53 -11.42 -9.05 -3.84
N GLU A 54 -11.65 -7.78 -4.16
CA GLU A 54 -10.72 -6.95 -4.91
C GLU A 54 -9.85 -6.07 -4.00
N PHE A 55 -10.05 -6.10 -2.67
CA PHE A 55 -9.37 -5.21 -1.72
C PHE A 55 -8.52 -5.94 -0.68
N GLY A 56 -7.33 -5.40 -0.42
CA GLY A 56 -6.34 -5.92 0.51
C GLY A 56 -5.70 -4.90 1.40
N ARG A 57 -4.85 -5.35 2.31
CA ARG A 57 -3.98 -4.52 3.15
C ARG A 57 -2.53 -4.75 2.78
N LEU A 58 -1.68 -3.78 3.12
CA LEU A 58 -0.25 -3.86 2.86
C LEU A 58 0.52 -4.06 4.16
N ALA A 59 1.37 -5.07 4.20
CA ALA A 59 2.43 -5.23 5.17
C ALA A 59 3.79 -5.10 4.46
N VAL A 60 4.79 -4.56 5.16
CA VAL A 60 6.13 -4.37 4.61
C VAL A 60 7.15 -5.04 5.51
N PHE A 61 8.03 -5.80 4.89
CA PHE A 61 9.08 -6.57 5.52
C PHE A 61 10.46 -6.14 5.06
N ARG A 62 11.46 -6.35 5.91
CA ARG A 62 12.88 -6.20 5.58
C ARG A 62 13.62 -7.51 5.83
N ASN A 63 14.80 -7.62 5.21
CA ASN A 63 15.73 -8.74 5.36
C ASN A 63 15.15 -10.10 4.94
N LYS A 64 15.34 -10.48 3.68
CA LYS A 64 14.78 -11.73 3.12
C LYS A 64 15.15 -13.01 3.90
N LYS A 65 16.34 -13.07 4.50
CA LYS A 65 16.80 -14.26 5.24
C LYS A 65 16.07 -14.43 6.57
N ASP A 66 15.75 -13.31 7.21
CA ASP A 66 15.04 -13.26 8.49
C ASP A 66 14.02 -12.12 8.42
N PRO A 67 12.85 -12.36 7.78
CA PRO A 67 11.89 -11.31 7.49
C PRO A 67 11.33 -10.64 8.75
N GLU A 68 11.68 -9.38 8.96
CA GLU A 68 11.14 -8.56 10.03
C GLU A 68 9.97 -7.70 9.52
N LEU A 69 8.85 -7.67 10.25
CA LEU A 69 7.74 -6.79 9.93
C LEU A 69 8.12 -5.34 10.30
N VAL A 70 8.41 -4.53 9.28
CA VAL A 70 8.70 -3.11 9.44
C VAL A 70 7.42 -2.35 9.75
N ARG A 71 6.36 -2.63 8.99
CA ARG A 71 5.10 -1.93 9.13
C ARG A 71 3.94 -2.73 8.58
N ASN A 72 2.83 -2.73 9.31
CA ASN A 72 1.53 -3.12 8.80
C ASN A 72 0.67 -1.85 8.60
N PHE A 73 -0.01 -1.74 7.45
CA PHE A 73 -0.88 -0.64 7.09
C PHE A 73 -2.34 -1.09 7.08
N PRO A 74 -2.97 -1.33 8.24
CA PRO A 74 -4.33 -1.87 8.30
C PRO A 74 -5.41 -0.91 7.78
N TRP A 75 -5.07 0.38 7.67
CA TRP A 75 -5.93 1.44 7.15
C TRP A 75 -5.75 1.71 5.66
N LEU A 76 -4.79 1.03 5.01
CA LEU A 76 -4.50 1.19 3.59
C LEU A 76 -5.16 0.04 2.82
N GLU A 77 -6.33 0.29 2.26
CA GLU A 77 -7.03 -0.67 1.42
C GLU A 77 -6.47 -0.57 -0.02
N CYS A 78 -5.93 -1.63 -0.61
CA CYS A 78 -5.34 -1.61 -1.94
C CYS A 78 -6.11 -2.56 -2.88
N TRP A 79 -6.27 -2.19 -4.15
CA TRP A 79 -6.92 -3.06 -5.13
C TRP A 79 -5.97 -4.16 -5.65
N TYR A 80 -6.43 -5.42 -5.68
CA TYR A 80 -5.65 -6.61 -6.06
C TYR A 80 -5.44 -6.84 -7.57
N LEU A 81 -6.31 -6.27 -8.41
CA LEU A 81 -6.49 -6.77 -9.79
C LEU A 81 -5.36 -6.43 -10.79
N TYR A 82 -4.16 -6.07 -10.35
CA TYR A 82 -3.10 -5.61 -11.26
C TYR A 82 -1.70 -6.05 -10.82
N ASP A 83 -0.91 -6.58 -11.77
CA ASP A 83 0.51 -6.98 -11.63
C ASP A 83 1.47 -5.86 -11.18
N SER A 84 0.94 -4.66 -10.90
CA SER A 84 1.68 -3.45 -10.54
C SER A 84 1.03 -2.68 -9.40
N ALA A 85 0.29 -3.37 -8.51
CA ALA A 85 -0.31 -2.73 -7.34
C ALA A 85 0.72 -2.03 -6.45
N VAL A 86 1.94 -2.57 -6.40
CA VAL A 86 3.05 -2.05 -5.60
C VAL A 86 4.31 -1.92 -6.45
N GLN A 87 5.00 -0.79 -6.34
CA GLN A 87 6.30 -0.58 -6.99
C GLN A 87 7.30 0.08 -6.03
N PHE A 88 8.53 -0.43 -6.00
CA PHE A 88 9.61 0.14 -5.20
C PHE A 88 10.38 1.20 -6.00
N GLY A 89 10.58 2.36 -5.38
CA GLY A 89 11.54 3.36 -5.82
C GLY A 89 12.97 2.98 -5.40
N LYS A 90 13.96 3.64 -6.00
CA LYS A 90 15.38 3.39 -5.68
C LYS A 90 15.78 3.89 -4.29
N ASP A 91 15.05 4.88 -3.75
CA ASP A 91 15.43 5.58 -2.52
C ASP A 91 14.59 5.16 -1.31
N GLY A 92 14.11 3.91 -1.28
CA GLY A 92 13.30 3.39 -0.18
C GLY A 92 11.83 3.85 -0.19
N PHE A 93 11.41 4.58 -1.22
CA PHE A 93 10.00 4.88 -1.45
C PHE A 93 9.23 3.65 -1.93
N LEU A 94 8.02 3.49 -1.43
CA LEU A 94 7.07 2.47 -1.89
C LEU A 94 5.85 3.15 -2.49
N PHE A 95 5.58 2.86 -3.76
CA PHE A 95 4.44 3.37 -4.49
C PHE A 95 3.32 2.34 -4.46
N VAL A 96 2.14 2.76 -4.00
CA VAL A 96 0.95 1.91 -3.90
C VAL A 96 -0.14 2.48 -4.80
N HIS A 97 -0.52 1.71 -5.80
CA HIS A 97 -1.51 2.08 -6.80
C HIS A 97 -2.92 1.73 -6.33
N ARG A 98 -3.90 2.52 -6.78
CA ARG A 98 -5.35 2.30 -6.57
C ARG A 98 -5.68 1.88 -5.13
N PHE A 99 -5.36 2.76 -4.20
CA PHE A 99 -5.55 2.52 -2.78
C PHE A 99 -6.68 3.42 -2.22
N LYS A 100 -7.18 3.09 -1.04
CA LYS A 100 -8.25 3.82 -0.36
C LYS A 100 -7.92 3.94 1.13
N PHE A 101 -8.19 5.11 1.70
CA PHE A 101 -8.13 5.32 3.14
C PHE A 101 -9.53 5.16 3.73
N GLY A 102 -9.81 4.04 4.40
CA GLY A 102 -11.10 3.78 5.03
C GLY A 102 -12.28 3.78 4.04
N ARG A 103 -13.52 4.01 4.51
CA ARG A 103 -14.74 3.77 3.69
C ARG A 103 -15.09 4.85 2.64
N ASN A 104 -14.41 6.00 2.58
CA ASN A 104 -14.74 7.06 1.59
C ASN A 104 -14.15 6.77 0.20
N VAL A 105 -14.99 6.81 -0.84
CA VAL A 105 -14.76 6.20 -2.17
C VAL A 105 -14.14 7.16 -3.22
N LEU A 106 -13.92 8.44 -2.92
CA LEU A 106 -13.53 9.37 -3.98
C LEU A 106 -12.07 9.84 -3.87
N GLY A 107 -11.25 9.35 -4.81
CA GLY A 107 -10.30 10.23 -5.49
C GLY A 107 -8.83 10.19 -5.09
N ILE A 108 -8.26 9.06 -4.66
CA ILE A 108 -6.80 8.99 -4.50
C ILE A 108 -6.30 7.65 -5.00
N LYS A 109 -5.39 7.65 -5.96
CA LYS A 109 -5.05 6.42 -6.69
C LYS A 109 -3.57 6.16 -6.85
N LEU A 110 -2.74 7.01 -6.23
CA LEU A 110 -1.33 6.72 -5.99
C LEU A 110 -0.81 7.31 -4.67
N CYS A 111 -0.18 6.47 -3.86
CA CYS A 111 0.43 6.85 -2.59
C CYS A 111 1.93 6.59 -2.68
N ALA A 112 2.74 7.55 -2.25
CA ALA A 112 4.14 7.29 -1.93
C ALA A 112 4.27 7.10 -0.42
N LEU A 113 4.91 6.01 0.00
CA LEU A 113 5.27 5.75 1.38
C LEU A 113 6.78 5.90 1.52
N ASN A 114 7.22 6.64 2.53
CA ASN A 114 8.61 6.67 2.97
C ASN A 114 8.70 5.90 4.29
N LEU A 115 9.26 4.70 4.23
CA LEU A 115 9.31 3.78 5.36
C LEU A 115 10.31 4.27 6.43
N ASP A 116 11.43 4.86 6.01
CA ASP A 116 12.47 5.35 6.91
C ASP A 116 12.00 6.58 7.70
N LEU A 117 11.26 7.47 7.05
CA LEU A 117 10.70 8.68 7.68
C LEU A 117 9.33 8.45 8.34
N GLY A 118 8.73 7.28 8.17
CA GLY A 118 7.44 6.97 8.77
C GLY A 118 6.28 7.84 8.27
N CYS A 119 6.34 8.25 7.00
CA CYS A 119 5.39 9.20 6.41
C CYS A 119 4.88 8.74 5.03
N TYR A 120 3.76 9.32 4.62
CA TYR A 120 3.14 9.09 3.31
C TYR A 120 2.82 10.41 2.64
N ALA A 121 2.76 10.39 1.31
CA ALA A 121 2.24 11.47 0.51
C ALA A 121 1.21 10.92 -0.48
N ARG A 122 0.14 11.69 -0.67
CA ARG A 122 -0.82 11.43 -1.74
C ARG A 122 -0.28 12.06 -3.01
N ILE A 123 -0.41 11.34 -4.12
CA ILE A 123 -0.03 11.84 -5.43
C ILE A 123 -1.32 11.99 -6.24
N ASP A 124 -1.63 13.24 -6.58
CA ASP A 124 -2.80 13.60 -7.38
C ASP A 124 -2.50 13.31 -8.86
N CYS A 125 -2.71 12.06 -9.27
CA CYS A 125 -2.65 11.63 -10.66
C CYS A 125 -4.06 11.33 -11.21
N PHE A 126 -4.20 11.18 -12.55
CA PHE A 126 -5.47 10.79 -13.15
C PHE A 126 -5.99 9.54 -12.48
N PRO A 127 -7.21 9.60 -11.95
CA PRO A 127 -7.58 8.63 -10.99
C PRO A 127 -7.72 7.24 -11.68
N ASP A 128 -8.47 7.05 -12.75
CA ASP A 128 -8.77 5.69 -13.26
C ASP A 128 -7.64 4.96 -14.01
N LYS A 129 -6.39 5.42 -13.83
CA LYS A 129 -5.25 4.93 -14.60
C LYS A 129 -4.23 4.19 -13.72
N SER A 130 -3.52 3.27 -14.37
CA SER A 130 -2.39 2.56 -13.77
C SER A 130 -1.10 3.18 -14.30
N TYR A 131 -0.12 3.38 -13.43
CA TYR A 131 1.13 4.04 -13.76
C TYR A 131 2.29 3.08 -13.60
N HIS A 132 3.32 3.25 -14.42
CA HIS A 132 4.65 2.76 -14.14
C HIS A 132 5.50 3.92 -13.62
N VAL A 133 6.16 3.72 -12.49
CA VAL A 133 6.99 4.74 -11.85
C VAL A 133 8.44 4.53 -12.26
N ARG A 134 9.12 5.55 -12.77
CA ARG A 134 10.53 5.47 -13.14
C ARG A 134 11.33 6.51 -12.36
N HIS A 135 12.38 6.06 -11.68
CA HIS A 135 13.33 6.98 -11.05
C HIS A 135 14.13 7.71 -12.13
N LEU A 136 14.23 9.04 -12.03
CA LEU A 136 15.03 9.85 -12.94
C LEU A 136 16.37 10.23 -12.31
N ARG A 137 16.35 11.20 -11.38
CA ARG A 137 17.51 11.74 -10.69
C ARG A 137 17.11 12.27 -9.32
N GLY A 138 18.03 12.25 -8.35
CA GLY A 138 17.73 12.71 -6.99
C GLY A 138 16.47 12.04 -6.45
N ARG A 139 15.45 12.84 -6.10
CA ARG A 139 14.13 12.35 -5.67
C ARG A 139 13.03 12.64 -6.71
N GLU A 140 13.39 12.81 -7.97
CA GLU A 140 12.45 12.97 -9.08
C GLU A 140 12.04 11.60 -9.64
N TYR A 141 10.73 11.40 -9.76
CA TYR A 141 10.13 10.21 -10.36
C TYR A 141 9.19 10.61 -11.50
N GLU A 142 9.24 9.85 -12.58
CA GLU A 142 8.33 9.96 -13.70
C GLU A 142 7.23 8.90 -13.59
N PHE A 143 5.99 9.33 -13.78
CA PHE A 143 4.80 8.48 -13.72
C PHE A 143 4.23 8.36 -15.13
N MET A 144 4.43 7.20 -15.75
CA MET A 144 3.99 6.91 -17.13
C MET A 144 2.71 6.08 -17.10
N LEU A 145 1.70 6.45 -17.89
CA LEU A 145 0.50 5.64 -18.06
C LEU A 145 0.81 4.28 -18.70
N ARG A 146 0.29 3.19 -18.13
CA ARG A 146 0.37 1.87 -18.77
C ARG A 146 -0.67 1.74 -19.88
N GLY A 147 -0.22 1.34 -21.08
CA GLY A 147 -1.10 0.91 -22.17
C GLY A 147 -1.70 2.02 -23.05
N GLU A 148 -1.12 3.22 -23.03
CA GLU A 148 -1.54 4.31 -23.94
C GLU A 148 -0.42 4.62 -24.95
N ASP A 149 -0.79 4.81 -26.22
CA ASP A 149 0.12 5.09 -27.34
C ASP A 149 0.83 6.45 -27.22
N THR A 150 0.39 7.30 -26.30
CA THR A 150 1.06 8.55 -25.95
C THR A 150 1.25 8.58 -24.43
N PRO A 151 2.48 8.55 -23.91
CA PRO A 151 2.68 8.59 -22.47
C PRO A 151 2.39 10.01 -21.99
N ALA A 152 1.24 10.23 -21.35
CA ALA A 152 1.09 11.37 -20.45
C ALA A 152 1.98 11.10 -19.23
N ALA A 153 3.27 11.41 -19.37
CA ALA A 153 4.24 11.31 -18.30
C ALA A 153 4.14 12.56 -17.42
N THR A 154 3.98 12.36 -16.12
CA THR A 154 4.13 13.46 -15.14
C THR A 154 5.40 13.21 -14.35
N VAL A 155 6.26 14.22 -14.26
CA VAL A 155 7.44 14.18 -13.39
C VAL A 155 7.10 14.86 -12.07
N ILE A 156 7.42 14.21 -10.97
CA ILE A 156 7.15 14.70 -9.62
C ILE A 156 8.43 14.60 -8.80
N ASP A 157 8.85 15.73 -8.24
CA ASP A 157 9.86 15.76 -7.19
C ASP A 157 9.21 15.38 -5.86
N MET A 158 9.67 14.30 -5.23
CA MET A 158 9.12 13.85 -3.94
C MET A 158 9.29 14.89 -2.83
N ASN A 159 10.23 15.83 -2.92
CA ASN A 159 10.37 16.90 -1.94
C ASN A 159 9.24 17.94 -2.02
N SER A 160 8.57 18.04 -3.18
CA SER A 160 7.43 18.96 -3.37
C SER A 160 6.12 18.43 -2.75
N LEU A 161 6.08 17.16 -2.38
CA LEU A 161 4.87 16.52 -1.88
C LEU A 161 4.55 16.93 -0.44
N SER A 162 3.24 17.03 -0.14
CA SER A 162 2.76 17.23 1.23
C SER A 162 2.82 15.94 2.04
N TRP A 163 3.96 15.66 2.66
CA TRP A 163 4.16 14.50 3.52
C TRP A 163 3.36 14.58 4.82
N LYS A 164 2.74 13.46 5.19
CA LYS A 164 1.97 13.30 6.42
C LYS A 164 2.51 12.09 7.20
N PRO A 165 2.65 12.16 8.53
CA PRO A 165 3.10 11.01 9.32
C PRO A 165 2.04 9.91 9.28
N PHE A 166 2.44 8.62 9.30
CA PHE A 166 1.48 7.51 9.27
C PHE A 166 0.43 7.58 10.41
N LYS A 167 0.82 8.12 11.58
CA LYS A 167 -0.06 8.28 12.75
C LYS A 167 -1.25 9.22 12.49
N SER A 168 -1.13 10.18 11.55
CA SER A 168 -2.22 11.13 11.28
C SER A 168 -3.44 10.46 10.66
N VAL A 169 -3.26 9.33 9.95
CA VAL A 169 -4.37 8.57 9.37
C VAL A 169 -5.21 7.92 10.45
N LEU A 170 -4.55 7.32 11.46
CA LEU A 170 -5.22 6.68 12.58
C LEU A 170 -6.02 7.71 13.40
N GLN A 171 -5.45 8.88 13.65
CA GLN A 171 -6.13 9.96 14.36
C GLN A 171 -7.35 10.48 13.59
N ALA A 172 -7.22 10.66 12.27
CA ALA A 172 -8.34 11.07 11.42
C ALA A 172 -9.45 10.00 11.39
N TRP A 173 -9.08 8.72 11.34
CA TRP A 173 -10.02 7.61 11.38
C TRP A 173 -10.76 7.54 12.73
N LEU A 174 -10.03 7.63 13.85
CA LEU A 174 -10.61 7.65 15.20
C LEU A 174 -11.53 8.85 15.40
N ALA A 175 -11.13 10.04 14.96
CA ALA A 175 -11.97 11.24 15.04
C ALA A 175 -13.27 11.08 14.24
N ALA A 176 -13.19 10.53 13.02
CA ALA A 176 -14.38 10.27 12.19
C ALA A 176 -15.29 9.19 12.80
N PHE A 177 -14.72 8.15 13.41
CA PHE A 177 -15.46 7.11 14.11
C PHE A 177 -16.20 7.65 15.34
N LEU A 178 -15.52 8.43 16.20
CA LEU A 178 -16.11 9.05 17.38
C LEU A 178 -17.21 10.05 17.03
N LEU A 179 -17.05 10.83 15.96
CA LEU A 179 -18.09 11.73 15.45
C LEU A 179 -19.34 10.99 14.99
N ARG A 180 -19.21 9.78 14.45
CA ARG A 180 -20.36 8.95 14.06
C ARG A 180 -21.07 8.36 15.26
N LEU A 181 -20.33 7.85 16.25
CA LEU A 181 -20.92 7.35 17.50
C LEU A 181 -21.78 8.43 18.16
N ARG A 182 -21.29 9.68 18.21
CA ARG A 182 -22.05 10.83 18.72
C ARG A 182 -23.32 11.20 17.93
N ARG A 183 -23.50 10.69 16.71
CA ARG A 183 -24.73 10.90 15.93
C ARG A 183 -25.73 9.76 16.09
N MET A 184 -25.32 8.67 16.75
CA MET A 184 -26.16 7.49 17.00
C MET A 184 -26.76 7.47 18.41
N PHE A 185 -26.28 8.33 19.30
CA PHE A 185 -26.77 8.55 20.67
C PHE A 185 -27.11 10.02 20.86
#